data_AF-A0A0J9B2L5-F1
#
_entry.id   AF-A0A0J9B2L5-F1
#
_cell.length_a   1.000
_cell.length_b   1.000
_cell.length_c   1.000
_cell.angle_alpha   90.00
_cell.angle_beta   90.00
_cell.angle_gamma   90.00
#
_symmetry.space_group_name_H-M   'P 1'
#
loop_
_entity.id
_entity.type
_entity.pdbx_description
1 polymer ?
#
loop_
_entity_poly.entity_id
_entity_poly.type
_entity_poly.pdbx_seq_one_letter_code
_entity_poly.pdbx_strand_id
1 'polypeptide(L)'
;MFYYQSVMLLPVKPLGERVALFLAQNHDLAQKAVLLARAIPPTDGQRLDDALLMEINAESLRNPRLLAILQRADQKMKNEATTMIRRHLPQVSEEALADSSELIAIIVEGVAFRRLYEQTPAQRKRLMQWYKALFLEINAAALSQ
;
A
#
# COMPACT_ATOMS: atom_id res chain seq x y z
N MET A 1 -25.56 -5.83 6.24
CA MET A 1 -25.39 -5.57 7.68
C MET A 1 -24.45 -6.63 8.27
N PHE A 2 -23.15 -6.53 8.03
CA PHE A 2 -22.01 -7.22 8.69
C PHE A 2 -20.79 -6.59 7.97
N TYR A 3 -20.08 -5.60 8.54
CA TYR A 3 -18.70 -5.75 9.00
C TYR A 3 -18.17 -4.43 9.64
N TYR A 4 -19.06 -3.60 10.19
CA TYR A 4 -18.70 -2.36 10.92
C TYR A 4 -18.97 -2.45 12.41
N GLN A 5 -18.95 -3.66 12.98
CA GLN A 5 -19.02 -3.87 14.43
C GLN A 5 -17.71 -4.42 15.01
N SER A 6 -16.58 -4.15 14.36
CA SER A 6 -15.25 -4.56 14.87
C SER A 6 -14.23 -3.44 14.92
N VAL A 7 -14.59 -2.20 14.56
CA VAL A 7 -13.67 -1.03 14.67
C VAL A 7 -14.24 0.07 15.58
N MET A 8 -15.50 -0.03 16.02
CA MET A 8 -16.12 0.96 16.92
C MET A 8 -16.38 0.46 18.35
N LEU A 9 -15.84 -0.70 18.75
CA LEU A 9 -15.88 -1.23 20.12
C LEU A 9 -14.64 -2.07 20.49
N LEU A 10 -13.45 -1.72 19.99
CA LEU A 10 -12.21 -2.30 20.51
C LEU A 10 -11.50 -1.26 21.39
N PRO A 11 -11.03 -1.64 22.59
CA PRO A 11 -10.19 -0.77 23.40
C PRO A 11 -9.01 -0.32 22.53
N VAL A 12 -8.59 0.94 22.67
CA VAL A 12 -7.49 1.53 21.90
C VAL A 12 -6.31 0.58 21.94
N LYS A 13 -6.09 -0.17 20.85
CA LYS A 13 -5.04 -1.18 20.81
C LYS A 13 -3.69 -0.48 20.94
N PRO A 14 -2.74 -1.04 21.72
CA PRO A 14 -1.40 -0.51 21.81
C PRO A 14 -0.79 -0.29 20.43
N LEU A 15 0.03 0.76 20.26
CA LEU A 15 0.64 1.12 18.97
C LEU A 15 1.30 -0.08 18.27
N GLY A 16 1.96 -0.97 19.03
CA GLY A 16 2.58 -2.19 18.50
C GLY A 16 1.59 -3.17 17.88
N GLU A 17 0.39 -3.33 18.45
CA GLU A 17 -0.66 -4.18 17.85
C GLU A 17 -1.26 -3.54 16.60
N ARG A 18 -1.40 -2.21 16.57
CA ARG A 18 -1.87 -1.49 15.37
C ARG A 18 -0.85 -1.59 14.23
N VAL A 19 0.44 -1.48 14.55
CA VAL A 19 1.54 -1.67 13.59
C VAL A 19 1.57 -3.12 13.11
N ALA A 20 1.43 -4.11 13.99
CA ALA A 20 1.36 -5.51 13.59
C ALA A 20 0.14 -5.81 12.68
N LEU A 21 -1.01 -5.20 12.97
CA LEU A 21 -2.22 -5.33 12.14
C LEU A 21 -2.04 -4.64 10.78
N PHE A 22 -1.46 -3.44 10.77
CA PHE A 22 -1.11 -2.68 9.57
C PHE A 22 -0.12 -3.44 8.68
N LEU A 23 0.89 -4.08 9.29
CA LEU A 23 1.84 -4.93 8.60
C LEU A 23 1.16 -6.18 8.05
N ALA A 24 0.38 -6.93 8.85
CA ALA A 24 -0.34 -8.11 8.38
C ALA A 24 -1.29 -7.82 7.20
N GLN A 25 -1.98 -6.68 7.22
CA GLN A 25 -2.87 -6.22 6.15
C GLN A 25 -2.11 -5.70 4.92
N ASN A 26 -0.92 -5.12 5.10
CA ASN A 26 -0.06 -4.67 4.00
C ASN A 26 0.48 -5.80 3.12
N HIS A 27 0.36 -7.07 3.53
CA HIS A 27 0.81 -8.21 2.74
C HIS A 27 -0.33 -9.00 2.09
N ASP A 28 -1.59 -8.61 2.35
CA ASP A 28 -2.72 -9.17 1.62
C ASP A 28 -2.84 -8.49 0.25
N LEU A 29 -2.27 -9.15 -0.76
CA LEU A 29 -2.35 -8.70 -2.16
C LEU A 29 -3.78 -8.58 -2.66
N ALA A 30 -4.70 -9.41 -2.16
CA ALA A 30 -6.11 -9.33 -2.53
C ALA A 30 -6.76 -8.09 -1.89
N GLN A 31 -6.44 -7.78 -0.63
CA GLN A 31 -6.87 -6.55 0.03
C GLN A 31 -6.30 -5.31 -0.65
N LYS A 32 -5.00 -5.31 -1.02
CA LYS A 32 -4.39 -4.23 -1.81
C LYS A 32 -5.10 -4.04 -3.15
N ALA A 33 -5.38 -5.12 -3.87
CA ALA A 33 -6.10 -5.05 -5.13
C ALA A 33 -7.52 -4.47 -4.97
N VAL A 34 -8.24 -4.83 -3.91
CA VAL A 34 -9.56 -4.27 -3.55
C VAL A 34 -9.48 -2.77 -3.27
N LEU A 35 -8.48 -2.34 -2.48
CA LEU A 35 -8.25 -0.95 -2.13
C LEU A 35 -7.89 -0.10 -3.36
N LEU A 36 -6.94 -0.56 -4.17
CA LEU A 36 -6.49 0.15 -5.38
C LEU A 36 -7.60 0.29 -6.43
N ALA A 37 -8.44 -0.73 -6.55
CA ALA A 37 -9.56 -0.71 -7.47
C ALA A 37 -10.76 0.14 -7.01
N ARG A 38 -10.74 0.67 -5.77
CA ARG A 38 -11.90 1.34 -5.15
C ARG A 38 -13.15 0.47 -5.18
N ALA A 39 -12.99 -0.85 -5.02
CA ALA A 39 -14.12 -1.76 -4.89
C ALA A 39 -14.94 -1.45 -3.63
N ILE A 40 -14.30 -0.81 -2.63
CA ILE A 40 -14.94 -0.19 -1.47
C ILE A 40 -14.84 1.33 -1.64
N PRO A 41 -15.96 2.08 -1.55
CA PRO A 41 -15.91 3.54 -1.55
C PRO A 41 -15.06 4.06 -0.39
N PRO A 42 -14.16 5.03 -0.60
CA PRO A 42 -13.37 5.61 0.49
C PRO A 42 -14.28 6.40 1.45
N THR A 43 -13.89 6.47 2.72
CA THR A 43 -14.50 7.37 3.69
C THR A 43 -14.06 8.82 3.44
N ASP A 44 -14.71 9.80 4.07
CA ASP A 44 -14.27 11.19 3.97
C ASP A 44 -12.87 11.41 4.55
N GLY A 45 -12.53 10.74 5.65
CA GLY A 45 -11.18 10.77 6.22
C GLY A 45 -10.14 10.25 5.23
N GLN A 46 -10.41 9.14 4.54
CA GLN A 46 -9.50 8.60 3.54
C GLN A 46 -9.33 9.53 2.33
N ARG A 47 -10.39 10.22 1.91
CA ARG A 47 -10.30 11.24 0.85
C ARG A 47 -9.41 12.42 1.26
N LEU A 48 -9.53 12.86 2.51
CA LEU A 48 -8.71 13.94 3.05
C LEU A 48 -7.24 13.50 3.17
N ASP A 49 -6.98 12.31 3.70
CA ASP A 49 -5.62 11.78 3.83
C ASP A 49 -4.95 11.63 2.45
N ASP A 50 -5.67 11.13 1.45
CA ASP A 50 -5.19 11.05 0.06
C ASP A 50 -4.82 12.43 -0.50
N ALA A 51 -5.66 13.45 -0.26
CA ALA A 51 -5.40 14.82 -0.71
C ALA A 51 -4.18 15.43 -0.02
N LEU A 52 -4.06 15.26 1.31
CA LEU A 52 -2.91 15.74 2.08
C LEU A 52 -1.60 15.08 1.62
N LEU A 53 -1.63 13.78 1.30
CA LEU A 53 -0.47 13.08 0.73
C LEU A 53 -0.04 13.67 -0.62
N MET A 54 -1.00 14.04 -1.48
CA MET A 54 -0.69 14.70 -2.75
C MET A 54 -0.08 16.09 -2.55
N GLU A 55 -0.60 16.87 -1.60
CA GLU A 55 -0.07 18.19 -1.25
C GLU A 55 1.36 18.09 -0.72
N ILE A 56 1.62 17.14 0.18
CA ILE A 56 2.96 16.86 0.72
C ILE A 56 3.93 16.46 -0.40
N ASN A 57 3.51 15.58 -1.31
CA ASN A 57 4.34 15.18 -2.45
C ASN A 57 4.63 16.38 -3.37
N ALA A 58 3.64 17.22 -3.65
CA ALA A 58 3.84 18.42 -4.47
C ALA A 58 4.80 19.43 -3.82
N GLU A 59 4.68 19.65 -2.51
CA GLU A 59 5.56 20.54 -1.75
C GLU A 59 6.99 20.00 -1.66
N SER A 60 7.16 18.67 -1.61
CA SER A 60 8.48 18.04 -1.56
C SER A 60 9.37 18.38 -2.76
N LEU A 61 8.76 18.68 -3.91
CA LEU A 61 9.47 19.12 -5.12
C LEU A 61 10.16 20.48 -4.95
N ARG A 62 9.73 21.29 -3.98
CA ARG A 62 10.26 22.64 -3.68
C ARG A 62 10.93 22.73 -2.32
N ASN A 63 10.75 21.72 -1.47
CA ASN A 63 11.27 21.68 -0.11
C ASN A 63 12.18 20.47 0.10
N PRO A 64 13.51 20.63 -0.05
CA PRO A 64 14.48 19.53 0.09
C PRO A 64 14.46 18.85 1.45
N ARG A 65 14.10 19.56 2.51
CA ARG A 65 13.97 18.99 3.86
C ARG A 65 12.78 18.05 3.93
N LEU A 66 11.65 18.43 3.33
CA LEU A 66 10.46 17.58 3.25
C LEU A 66 10.74 16.33 2.41
N LEU A 67 11.40 16.50 1.25
CA LEU A 67 11.82 15.37 0.41
C LEU A 67 12.68 14.36 1.19
N ALA A 68 13.67 14.84 1.95
CA ALA A 68 14.52 13.99 2.78
C ALA A 68 13.74 13.25 3.88
N ILE A 69 12.68 13.85 4.43
CA ILE A 69 11.79 13.19 5.41
C ILE A 69 11.02 12.06 4.72
N LEU A 70 10.45 12.32 3.54
CA LEU A 70 9.70 11.32 2.77
C LEU A 70 10.58 10.13 2.38
N GLN A 71 11.77 10.40 1.84
CA GLN A 71 12.74 9.35 1.48
C GLN A 71 13.12 8.48 2.68
N ARG A 72 13.33 9.10 3.86
CA ARG A 72 13.65 8.35 5.07
C ARG A 72 12.47 7.51 5.54
N ALA A 73 11.24 8.02 5.43
CA ALA A 73 10.03 7.30 5.80
C ALA A 73 9.82 6.09 4.87
N ASP A 74 9.94 6.28 3.56
CA ASP A 74 9.84 5.22 2.56
C ASP A 74 10.91 4.12 2.79
N GLN A 75 12.18 4.51 2.95
CA GLN A 75 13.25 3.55 3.22
C GLN A 75 13.00 2.76 4.51
N LYS A 76 12.50 3.42 5.56
CA LYS A 76 12.15 2.74 6.81
C LYS A 76 11.05 1.70 6.59
N MET A 77 9.98 2.07 5.88
CA MET A 77 8.88 1.15 5.58
C MET A 77 9.36 -0.04 4.74
N LYS A 78 10.19 0.20 3.71
CA LYS A 78 10.78 -0.86 2.88
C LYS A 78 11.65 -1.81 3.71
N ASN A 79 12.51 -1.29 4.58
CA ASN A 79 13.37 -2.11 5.43
C ASN A 79 12.57 -2.98 6.41
N GLU A 80 11.51 -2.43 7.01
CA GLU A 80 10.62 -3.18 7.90
C GLU A 80 9.90 -4.31 7.14
N ALA A 81 9.40 -4.02 5.93
CA ALA A 81 8.76 -5.01 5.07
C ALA A 81 9.73 -6.12 4.65
N THR A 82 10.93 -5.78 4.18
CA THR A 82 11.98 -6.74 3.80
C THR A 82 12.38 -7.62 4.96
N THR A 83 12.62 -7.04 6.14
CA THR A 83 12.97 -7.79 7.36
C THR A 83 11.89 -8.82 7.70
N MET A 84 10.63 -8.44 7.57
CA MET A 84 9.51 -9.33 7.86
C MET A 84 9.36 -10.44 6.82
N ILE A 85 9.49 -10.13 5.53
CA ILE A 85 9.38 -11.11 4.44
C ILE A 85 10.50 -12.14 4.54
N ARG A 86 11.74 -11.71 4.80
CA ARG A 86 12.90 -12.61 4.94
C ARG A 86 12.78 -13.60 6.10
N ARG A 87 12.01 -13.28 7.16
CA ARG A 87 11.72 -14.24 8.24
C ARG A 87 10.88 -15.43 7.76
N HIS A 88 10.05 -15.23 6.74
CA HIS A 88 9.12 -16.24 6.22
C HIS A 88 9.61 -16.86 4.92
N LEU A 89 10.42 -16.13 4.14
CA LEU A 89 10.95 -16.52 2.84
C LEU A 89 12.46 -16.19 2.79
N PRO A 90 13.31 -16.88 3.57
CA PRO A 90 14.74 -16.58 3.67
C PRO A 90 15.52 -16.81 2.37
N GLN A 91 14.96 -17.58 1.44
CA GLN A 91 15.55 -17.95 0.15
C GLN A 91 15.50 -16.85 -0.91
N VAL A 92 14.72 -15.79 -0.69
CA VAL A 92 14.56 -14.69 -1.65
C VAL A 92 15.67 -13.68 -1.44
N SER A 93 16.30 -13.24 -2.54
CA SER A 93 17.34 -12.21 -2.49
C SER A 93 16.78 -10.87 -2.00
N GLU A 94 17.64 -10.07 -1.37
CA GLU A 94 17.24 -8.76 -0.86
C GLU A 94 16.98 -7.77 -2.01
N GLU A 95 17.77 -7.91 -3.07
CA GLU A 95 17.63 -7.17 -4.32
C GLU A 95 16.27 -7.43 -4.97
N ALA A 96 15.84 -8.69 -5.10
CA ALA A 96 14.54 -9.02 -5.68
C ALA A 96 13.36 -8.50 -4.82
N LEU A 97 13.51 -8.48 -3.49
CA LEU A 97 12.51 -7.89 -2.60
C LEU A 97 12.47 -6.36 -2.72
N ALA A 98 13.61 -5.70 -2.87
CA ALA A 98 13.68 -4.26 -3.09
C ALA A 98 13.02 -3.87 -4.43
N ASP A 99 13.36 -4.56 -5.51
CA ASP A 99 12.83 -4.28 -6.85
C ASP A 99 11.31 -4.51 -6.94
N SER A 100 10.82 -5.62 -6.38
CA SER A 100 9.38 -5.90 -6.33
C SER A 100 8.63 -4.89 -5.47
N SER A 101 9.21 -4.49 -4.32
CA SER A 101 8.63 -3.46 -3.46
C SER A 101 8.55 -2.10 -4.16
N GLU A 102 9.58 -1.73 -4.90
CA GLU A 102 9.61 -0.47 -5.67
C GLU A 102 8.53 -0.46 -6.76
N LEU A 103 8.42 -1.54 -7.53
CA LEU A 103 7.41 -1.64 -8.59
C LEU A 103 5.98 -1.57 -8.03
N ILE A 104 5.73 -2.23 -6.90
CA ILE A 104 4.42 -2.15 -6.22
C ILE A 104 4.16 -0.71 -5.74
N ALA A 105 5.16 -0.04 -5.17
CA ALA A 105 5.03 1.35 -4.72
C ALA A 105 4.65 2.29 -5.88
N ILE A 106 5.36 2.19 -7.01
CA ILE A 106 5.08 2.95 -8.23
C ILE A 106 3.63 2.75 -8.69
N ILE A 107 3.13 1.51 -8.70
CA ILE A 107 1.74 1.20 -9.07
C ILE A 107 0.77 1.85 -8.09
N VAL A 108 1.01 1.73 -6.78
CA VAL A 108 0.14 2.28 -5.72
C VAL A 108 0.06 3.81 -5.81
N GLU A 109 1.20 4.48 -5.98
CA GLU A 109 1.27 5.94 -6.12
C GLU A 109 0.59 6.42 -7.41
N GLY A 110 0.84 5.73 -8.53
CA GLY A 110 0.17 6.03 -9.80
C GLY A 110 -1.34 5.89 -9.70
N VAL A 111 -1.83 4.89 -8.95
CA VAL A 111 -3.25 4.75 -8.64
C VAL A 111 -3.75 5.93 -7.81
N ALA A 112 -3.03 6.32 -6.76
CA ALA A 112 -3.40 7.45 -5.90
C ALA A 112 -3.63 8.72 -6.74
N PHE A 113 -2.68 9.09 -7.62
CA PHE A 113 -2.84 10.23 -8.53
C PHE A 113 -4.04 10.11 -9.46
N ARG A 114 -4.34 8.90 -9.94
CA ARG A 114 -5.48 8.65 -10.83
C ARG A 114 -6.82 8.64 -10.10
N ARG A 115 -6.87 8.64 -8.76
CA ARG A 115 -8.12 8.65 -7.97
C ARG A 115 -8.96 9.90 -8.18
N LEU A 116 -8.34 10.99 -8.65
CA LEU A 116 -9.01 12.26 -9.00
C LEU A 116 -9.96 12.11 -10.20
N TYR A 117 -9.79 11.07 -11.01
CA TYR A 117 -10.63 10.80 -12.17
C TYR A 117 -11.68 9.74 -11.83
N GLU A 118 -12.91 9.95 -12.31
CA GLU A 118 -13.99 8.99 -12.09
C GLU A 118 -13.75 7.69 -12.86
N GLN A 119 -13.81 6.58 -12.14
CA GLN A 119 -13.85 5.22 -12.72
C GLN A 119 -15.26 4.68 -12.58
N THR A 120 -15.80 4.08 -13.63
CA THR A 120 -17.08 3.37 -13.58
C THR A 120 -16.99 2.13 -12.68
N PRO A 121 -18.09 1.67 -12.07
CA PRO A 121 -18.09 0.44 -11.27
C PRO A 121 -17.57 -0.79 -12.03
N ALA A 122 -17.87 -0.90 -13.33
CA ALA A 122 -17.40 -1.99 -14.17
C ALA A 122 -15.88 -1.95 -14.40
N GLN A 123 -15.30 -0.75 -14.58
CA GLN A 123 -13.84 -0.58 -14.67
C GLN A 123 -13.16 -0.97 -13.35
N ARG A 124 -13.70 -0.52 -12.20
CA ARG A 124 -13.17 -0.87 -10.87
C ARG A 124 -13.07 -2.38 -10.68
N LYS A 125 -14.13 -3.12 -11.02
CA LYS A 125 -14.13 -4.60 -10.92
C LYS A 125 -13.03 -5.25 -11.76
N ARG A 126 -12.81 -4.79 -12.99
CA ARG A 126 -11.74 -5.31 -13.86
C ARG A 126 -10.35 -4.94 -13.35
N LEU A 127 -10.15 -3.69 -12.94
CA LEU A 127 -8.88 -3.22 -12.37
C LEU A 127 -8.49 -4.02 -11.12
N MET A 128 -9.45 -4.35 -10.25
CA MET A 128 -9.21 -5.22 -9.09
C MET A 128 -8.60 -6.57 -9.49
N GLN A 129 -9.16 -7.21 -10.53
CA GLN A 129 -8.66 -8.50 -11.02
C GLN A 129 -7.25 -8.35 -11.59
N TRP A 130 -6.99 -7.25 -12.31
CA TRP A 130 -5.68 -6.99 -12.90
C TRP A 130 -4.62 -6.66 -11.85
N TYR A 131 -4.91 -5.84 -10.84
CA TYR A 131 -3.97 -5.58 -9.75
C TYR A 131 -3.59 -6.86 -9.01
N LYS A 132 -4.57 -7.73 -8.73
CA LYS A 132 -4.30 -9.02 -8.09
C LYS A 132 -3.38 -9.90 -8.94
N ALA A 133 -3.68 -10.04 -10.24
CA ALA A 133 -2.87 -10.84 -11.15
C ALA A 133 -1.45 -10.29 -11.27
N LEU A 134 -1.31 -8.98 -11.45
CA LEU A 134 -0.03 -8.29 -11.58
C LEU A 134 0.83 -8.45 -10.32
N PHE A 135 0.27 -8.28 -9.12
CA PHE A 135 1.05 -8.46 -7.90
C PHE A 135 1.50 -9.90 -7.66
N LEU A 136 0.69 -10.88 -8.07
CA LEU A 136 1.09 -12.29 -8.02
C LEU A 136 2.25 -12.56 -8.98
N GLU A 137 2.21 -11.99 -10.19
CA GLU A 137 3.26 -12.15 -11.20
C GLU A 137 4.58 -11.49 -10.76
N ILE A 138 4.52 -10.25 -10.24
CA ILE A 138 5.69 -9.54 -9.70
C ILE A 138 6.34 -10.36 -8.58
N ASN A 139 5.54 -10.89 -7.65
CA ASN A 139 6.08 -11.70 -6.56
C ASN A 139 6.66 -13.03 -7.06
N ALA A 140 6.02 -13.69 -8.02
CA ALA A 140 6.56 -14.92 -8.61
C ALA A 140 7.91 -14.68 -9.33
N ALA A 141 8.05 -13.55 -10.01
CA ALA A 141 9.30 -13.15 -10.64
C ALA A 141 10.40 -12.89 -9.60
N ALA A 142 10.06 -12.27 -8.46
CA ALA A 142 11.01 -12.06 -7.36
C ALA A 142 11.47 -13.38 -6.70
N LEU A 143 10.59 -14.38 -6.63
CA LEU A 143 10.92 -15.71 -6.09
C LEU A 143 11.82 -16.55 -7.01
N SER A 144 11.93 -16.18 -8.29
CA SER A 144 12.65 -16.95 -9.31
C SER A 144 14.09 -16.45 -9.56
N GLN A 145 14.51 -15.43 -8.81
CA GLN A 145 15.85 -14.80 -8.88
C GLN A 145 16.65 -15.15 -7.62
#